data_AF-A0A1S4ADJ1-F1
#
_entry.id   AF-A0A1S4ADJ1-F1
#
_cell.length_a   1.000
_cell.length_b   1.000
_cell.length_c   1.000
_cell.angle_alpha   90.00
_cell.angle_beta   90.00
_cell.angle_gamma   90.00
#
_symmetry.space_group_name_H-M   'P 1'
#
loop_
_entity.id
_entity.type
_entity.pdbx_description
1 polymer ?
#
loop_
_entity_poly.entity_id
_entity_poly.type
_entity_poly.pdbx_seq_one_letter_code
_entity_poly.pdbx_strand_id
1 'polypeptide(L)'
;MRRRGFNILPLQKEEMIFMSTIRRNGELYWRYHSLRRHTKTQEVGPVLLEVKLVLEDFPSVQMPFEWLVQLVPPLKTRAFSISSSHSVHPNQVHLTVSVVSWTTPYKRKRAGLCSSWLAGVDPQKRVLVPAWFQKGSLPAPPPSLPVIVVGPGTGCAPFRGFVEERALQSQSGPTAPLLFFFGCRNEENDFLYRDFWLFHSQKGGVLSEEKGGGFFAAFSRDRPQKIYVQHKMREQSVKIWNLLTEGAAVYVAGSANKMPSDVLLAFEEIVSKEGGVPKEAAVRWLRALEKAGKYHVEAWS
;
A
#
# COMPACT_ATOMS: atom_id res chain seq x y z
N MET A 1 30.21 -13.90 -0.85
CA MET A 1 30.42 -12.46 -1.13
C MET A 1 29.05 -11.79 -1.27
N ARG A 2 28.58 -11.00 -0.27
CA ARG A 2 27.29 -10.29 -0.36
C ARG A 2 27.46 -9.10 -1.31
N ARG A 3 26.80 -9.12 -2.48
CA ARG A 3 26.74 -7.95 -3.38
C ARG A 3 25.94 -6.85 -2.67
N ARG A 4 26.60 -5.78 -2.21
CA ARG A 4 25.93 -4.60 -1.66
C ARG A 4 25.64 -3.65 -2.83
N GLY A 5 24.36 -3.39 -3.09
CA GLY A 5 23.94 -2.31 -4.00
C GLY A 5 23.93 -0.97 -3.26
N PHE A 6 24.19 0.11 -3.99
CA PHE A 6 24.17 1.49 -3.48
C PHE A 6 22.88 2.19 -3.93
N ASN A 7 22.32 3.04 -3.07
CA ASN A 7 21.09 3.79 -3.33
C ASN A 7 21.40 5.22 -3.77
N ILE A 8 21.33 5.51 -5.06
CA ILE A 8 21.64 6.85 -5.62
C ILE A 8 20.55 7.90 -5.30
N LEU A 9 19.57 7.52 -4.48
CA LEU A 9 18.45 8.32 -3.99
C LEU A 9 18.42 8.25 -2.46
N PRO A 10 17.84 9.22 -1.76
CA PRO A 10 18.20 10.63 -1.69
C PRO A 10 19.36 10.91 -0.72
N LEU A 11 20.04 12.05 -0.88
CA LEU A 11 21.12 12.51 0.00
C LEU A 11 20.62 13.02 1.36
N GLN A 12 21.41 12.79 2.41
CA GLN A 12 21.20 13.36 3.75
C GLN A 12 21.88 14.74 3.88
N LYS A 13 21.41 15.52 4.87
CA LYS A 13 21.83 16.92 5.10
C LYS A 13 23.34 17.06 5.34
N GLU A 14 23.95 16.11 6.04
CA GLU A 14 25.40 16.13 6.33
C GLU A 14 26.24 15.88 5.07
N GLU A 15 25.79 14.99 4.18
CA GLU A 15 26.48 14.62 2.93
C GLU A 15 26.56 15.80 1.94
N MET A 16 25.55 16.67 1.93
CA MET A 16 25.54 17.87 1.08
C MET A 16 26.39 19.02 1.62
N ILE A 17 26.48 19.18 2.95
CA ILE A 17 27.39 20.17 3.57
C ILE A 17 28.84 19.81 3.22
N PHE A 18 29.16 18.52 3.27
CA PHE A 18 30.48 18.01 2.88
C PHE A 18 30.81 18.33 1.41
N MET A 19 29.87 18.15 0.48
CA MET A 19 30.06 18.51 -0.94
C MET A 19 30.34 20.01 -1.15
N SER A 20 29.79 20.89 -0.31
CA SER A 20 30.06 22.34 -0.36
C SER A 20 31.45 22.72 0.16
N THR A 21 32.05 21.88 1.01
CA THR A 21 33.39 22.09 1.57
C THR A 21 34.50 21.77 0.54
N ILE A 22 34.20 21.01 -0.52
CA ILE A 22 35.19 20.51 -1.48
C ILE A 22 35.75 21.59 -2.45
N ARG A 23 35.21 22.83 -2.53
CA ARG A 23 35.92 23.94 -3.24
C ARG A 23 35.49 25.37 -2.86
N ARG A 24 36.47 26.30 -2.88
CA ARG A 24 36.38 27.77 -2.68
C ARG A 24 35.55 28.50 -3.75
N ASN A 25 34.23 28.27 -3.84
CA ASN A 25 33.36 29.14 -4.64
C ASN A 25 32.02 29.36 -3.92
N GLY A 26 31.85 30.58 -3.38
CA GLY A 26 30.69 30.96 -2.56
C GLY A 26 29.34 30.86 -3.28
N GLU A 27 29.30 30.81 -4.61
CA GLU A 27 28.05 30.70 -5.38
C GLU A 27 27.25 29.41 -5.10
N LEU A 28 27.91 28.26 -4.90
CA LEU A 28 27.24 26.99 -4.62
C LEU A 28 26.53 27.01 -3.26
N TYR A 29 27.18 27.61 -2.25
CA TYR A 29 26.62 27.82 -0.92
C TYR A 29 25.43 28.80 -0.95
N TRP A 30 25.56 29.90 -1.71
CA TRP A 30 24.49 30.90 -1.86
C TRP A 30 23.27 30.37 -2.62
N ARG A 31 23.47 29.56 -3.67
CA ARG A 31 22.37 28.99 -4.47
C ARG A 31 21.59 27.94 -3.68
N TYR A 32 22.25 27.16 -2.83
CA TYR A 32 21.61 26.25 -1.86
C TYR A 32 20.80 27.01 -0.78
N HIS A 33 21.37 28.05 -0.17
CA HIS A 33 20.66 28.84 0.82
C HIS A 33 19.47 29.62 0.22
N SER A 34 19.57 30.04 -1.03
CA SER A 34 18.47 30.65 -1.79
C SER A 34 17.33 29.65 -2.06
N LEU A 35 17.67 28.42 -2.51
CA LEU A 35 16.71 27.33 -2.70
C LEU A 35 15.91 27.00 -1.42
N ARG A 36 16.54 27.13 -0.24
CA ARG A 36 15.88 26.88 1.06
C ARG A 36 14.99 28.04 1.54
N ARG A 37 15.23 29.28 1.09
CA ARG A 37 14.43 30.45 1.51
C ARG A 37 13.09 30.53 0.77
N HIS A 38 12.98 29.98 -0.44
CA HIS A 38 11.74 30.02 -1.23
C HIS A 38 10.78 28.84 -1.01
N THR A 39 11.16 27.84 -0.22
CA THR A 39 10.34 26.64 0.04
C THR A 39 9.73 26.59 1.44
N LYS A 40 9.68 27.71 2.18
CA LYS A 40 9.11 27.75 3.54
C LYS A 40 7.57 27.82 3.58
N THR A 41 6.87 27.97 2.45
CA THR A 41 5.43 28.31 2.44
C THR A 41 4.53 27.45 1.56
N GLN A 42 4.97 26.33 1.02
CA GLN A 42 4.07 25.34 0.42
C GLN A 42 4.50 23.94 0.85
N GLU A 43 3.54 23.04 1.08
CA GLU A 43 3.67 21.63 1.46
C GLU A 43 4.43 20.80 0.41
N VAL A 44 5.67 21.18 0.10
CA VAL A 44 6.58 20.45 -0.77
C VAL A 44 7.53 19.73 0.17
N GLY A 45 7.38 18.40 0.27
CA GLY A 45 8.27 17.55 1.05
C GLY A 45 9.75 17.83 0.75
N PRO A 46 10.67 17.42 1.64
CA PRO A 46 12.09 17.75 1.52
C PRO A 46 12.57 17.45 0.10
N VAL A 47 13.16 18.46 -0.56
CA VAL A 47 13.72 18.34 -1.91
C VAL A 47 14.88 17.35 -1.83
N LEU A 48 14.58 16.09 -2.11
CA LEU A 48 15.52 15.00 -2.15
C LEU A 48 16.42 15.18 -3.38
N LEU A 49 17.62 15.75 -3.22
CA LEU A 49 18.61 15.79 -4.29
C LEU A 49 19.33 14.43 -4.37
N GLU A 50 19.35 13.87 -5.58
CA GLU A 50 20.09 12.66 -5.92
C GLU A 50 21.53 13.03 -6.28
N VAL A 51 22.51 12.23 -5.88
CA VAL A 51 23.93 12.52 -6.18
C VAL A 51 24.18 12.71 -7.68
N LYS A 52 23.55 11.85 -8.50
CA LYS A 52 23.66 11.94 -9.95
C LYS A 52 23.18 13.29 -10.50
N LEU A 53 22.07 13.82 -9.99
CA LEU A 53 21.54 15.10 -10.46
C LEU A 53 22.45 16.26 -10.09
N VAL A 54 22.99 16.23 -8.88
CA VAL A 54 23.97 17.23 -8.44
C VAL A 54 25.17 17.23 -9.37
N LEU A 55 25.70 16.05 -9.71
CA LEU A 55 26.84 15.96 -10.63
C LEU A 55 26.50 16.40 -12.07
N GLU A 56 25.28 16.12 -12.55
CA GLU A 56 24.81 16.59 -13.86
C GLU A 56 24.61 18.12 -13.90
N ASP A 57 24.09 18.72 -12.82
CA ASP A 57 23.86 20.17 -12.72
C ASP A 57 25.14 20.95 -12.44
N PHE A 58 26.18 20.30 -11.90
CA PHE A 58 27.48 20.89 -11.58
C PHE A 58 28.64 20.10 -12.21
N PRO A 59 28.82 20.15 -13.55
CA PRO A 59 29.83 19.35 -14.25
C PRO A 59 31.28 19.71 -13.89
N SER A 60 31.51 20.86 -13.25
CA SER A 60 32.82 21.25 -12.71
C SER A 60 33.23 20.50 -11.45
N VAL A 61 32.30 19.79 -10.81
CA VAL A 61 32.55 18.95 -9.62
C VAL A 61 33.21 17.65 -10.07
N GLN A 62 34.51 17.55 -9.83
CA GLN A 62 35.29 16.34 -10.05
C GLN A 62 35.38 15.56 -8.73
N MET A 63 34.41 14.67 -8.49
CA MET A 63 34.37 13.85 -7.27
C MET A 63 35.07 12.51 -7.49
N PRO A 64 36.07 12.13 -6.67
CA PRO A 64 36.64 10.79 -6.70
C PRO A 64 35.58 9.71 -6.45
N PHE A 65 35.69 8.58 -7.13
CA PHE A 65 34.68 7.51 -7.07
C PHE A 65 34.59 6.91 -5.66
N GLU A 66 35.71 6.82 -4.94
CA GLU A 66 35.78 6.29 -3.58
C GLU A 66 34.90 7.10 -2.63
N TRP A 67 34.88 8.42 -2.82
CA TRP A 67 34.08 9.33 -2.01
C TRP A 67 32.59 9.20 -2.33
N LEU A 68 32.26 9.06 -3.62
CA LEU A 68 30.89 8.78 -4.03
C LEU A 68 30.36 7.51 -3.34
N VAL A 69 31.16 6.44 -3.32
CA VAL A 69 30.78 5.17 -2.68
C VAL A 69 30.59 5.32 -1.16
N GLN A 70 31.36 6.18 -0.51
CA GLN A 70 31.23 6.47 0.93
C GLN A 70 30.02 7.33 1.26
N LEU A 71 29.61 8.23 0.35
CA LEU A 71 28.47 9.14 0.52
C LEU A 71 27.13 8.49 0.17
N VAL A 72 27.12 7.48 -0.70
CA VAL A 72 25.86 6.90 -1.18
C VAL A 72 25.34 5.88 -0.17
N PRO A 73 24.12 6.04 0.39
CA PRO A 73 23.59 5.11 1.37
C PRO A 73 23.37 3.72 0.75
N PRO A 74 23.43 2.64 1.55
CA PRO A 74 23.16 1.29 1.04
C PRO A 74 21.73 1.15 0.52
N LEU A 75 21.56 0.31 -0.49
CA LEU A 75 20.24 0.00 -1.05
C LEU A 75 19.38 -0.75 -0.04
N LYS A 76 18.27 -0.11 0.37
CA LYS A 76 17.29 -0.70 1.29
C LYS A 76 16.48 -1.82 0.62
N THR A 77 16.06 -2.81 1.39
CA THR A 77 15.04 -3.78 0.95
C THR A 77 13.66 -3.12 0.89
N ARG A 78 12.78 -3.62 0.03
CA ARG A 78 11.40 -3.14 -0.12
C ARG A 78 10.45 -4.27 0.28
N ALA A 79 9.48 -3.94 1.12
CA ALA A 79 8.47 -4.88 1.58
C ALA A 79 7.24 -4.82 0.66
N PHE A 80 6.59 -5.97 0.48
CA PHE A 80 5.36 -6.12 -0.27
C PHE A 80 4.46 -7.10 0.48
N SER A 81 3.16 -6.81 0.51
CA SER A 81 2.16 -7.76 0.99
C SER A 81 2.04 -8.91 -0.01
N ILE A 82 2.15 -10.15 0.49
CA ILE A 82 2.00 -11.36 -0.33
C ILE A 82 0.55 -11.47 -0.79
N SER A 83 0.34 -11.74 -2.08
CA SER A 83 -0.98 -11.84 -2.71
C SER A 83 -1.40 -13.26 -3.09
N SER A 84 -0.77 -14.26 -2.48
CA SER A 84 -1.11 -15.68 -2.61
C SER A 84 -1.35 -16.34 -1.26
N SER A 85 -2.21 -17.36 -1.24
CA SER A 85 -2.25 -18.33 -0.14
C SER A 85 -1.11 -19.36 -0.29
N HIS A 86 -0.43 -19.68 0.81
CA HIS A 86 0.57 -20.77 0.83
C HIS A 86 -0.08 -22.15 0.68
N SER A 87 -1.29 -22.34 1.21
CA SER A 87 -2.03 -23.61 1.08
C SER A 87 -2.43 -23.89 -0.37
N VAL A 88 -2.75 -22.85 -1.14
CA VAL A 88 -3.06 -22.97 -2.58
C VAL A 88 -1.79 -23.02 -3.44
N HIS A 89 -0.75 -22.26 -3.06
CA HIS A 89 0.49 -22.14 -3.81
C HIS A 89 1.73 -22.44 -2.94
N PRO A 90 2.00 -23.70 -2.57
CA PRO A 90 3.02 -24.04 -1.57
C PRO A 90 4.45 -23.66 -1.97
N ASN A 91 4.73 -23.60 -3.26
CA ASN A 91 6.07 -23.31 -3.80
C ASN A 91 6.11 -21.98 -4.58
N GLN A 92 5.10 -21.11 -4.42
CA GLN A 92 5.04 -19.83 -5.14
C GLN A 92 4.63 -18.69 -4.20
N VAL A 93 5.14 -17.50 -4.52
CA VAL A 93 4.80 -16.26 -3.81
C VAL A 93 4.38 -15.25 -4.84
N HIS A 94 3.15 -14.76 -4.74
CA HIS A 94 2.64 -13.75 -5.65
C HIS A 94 2.77 -12.37 -5.01
N LEU A 95 3.12 -11.37 -5.83
CA LEU A 95 3.22 -9.98 -5.43
C LEU A 95 2.30 -9.12 -6.30
N THR A 96 1.69 -8.10 -5.71
CA THR A 96 0.95 -7.07 -6.44
C THR A 96 1.70 -5.75 -6.32
N VAL A 97 2.36 -5.32 -7.39
CA VAL A 97 3.31 -4.20 -7.35
C VAL A 97 2.82 -3.04 -8.18
N SER A 98 2.62 -1.88 -7.54
CA SER A 98 2.41 -0.61 -8.25
C SER A 98 3.74 -0.08 -8.77
N VAL A 99 3.84 0.14 -10.08
CA VAL A 99 5.03 0.74 -10.70
C VAL A 99 5.06 2.22 -10.38
N VAL A 100 6.07 2.63 -9.61
CA VAL A 100 6.16 4.01 -9.12
C VAL A 100 6.89 4.85 -10.15
N SER A 101 6.26 5.92 -10.62
CA SER A 101 6.86 6.92 -11.49
C SER A 101 6.37 8.31 -11.10
N TRP A 102 7.27 9.29 -11.07
CA TRP A 102 6.96 10.67 -10.73
C TRP A 102 7.80 11.64 -11.56
N THR A 103 7.38 12.90 -11.61
CA THR A 103 8.16 13.99 -12.20
C THR A 103 8.63 14.89 -11.08
N THR A 104 9.93 15.16 -11.02
CA THR A 104 10.49 16.10 -10.04
C THR A 104 10.06 17.53 -10.33
N PRO A 105 10.16 18.46 -9.36
CA PRO A 105 9.91 19.89 -9.60
C PRO A 105 10.75 20.48 -10.74
N TYR A 106 11.88 19.87 -11.07
CA TYR A 106 12.77 20.24 -12.18
C TYR A 106 12.37 19.58 -13.52
N LYS A 107 11.13 19.11 -13.64
CA LYS A 107 10.56 18.46 -14.83
C LYS A 107 11.32 17.19 -15.28
N ARG A 108 12.07 16.54 -14.39
CA ARG A 108 12.76 15.27 -14.69
C ARG A 108 11.87 14.09 -14.31
N LYS A 109 11.67 13.14 -15.24
CA LYS A 109 10.96 11.88 -14.94
C LYS A 109 11.83 10.96 -14.09
N ARG A 110 11.20 10.28 -13.14
CA ARG A 110 11.82 9.36 -12.19
C ARG A 110 10.94 8.15 -11.97
N ALA A 111 11.58 7.04 -11.63
CA ALA A 111 10.93 5.77 -11.41
C ALA A 111 11.49 5.08 -10.16
N GLY A 112 10.65 4.32 -9.46
CA GLY A 112 11.04 3.60 -8.25
C GLY A 112 12.00 2.47 -8.59
N LEU A 113 13.10 2.35 -7.85
CA LEU A 113 14.16 1.36 -8.14
C LEU A 113 13.62 -0.08 -8.16
N CYS A 114 12.95 -0.51 -7.09
CA CYS A 114 12.49 -1.89 -6.95
C CYS A 114 11.30 -2.20 -7.86
N SER A 115 10.29 -1.34 -7.90
CA SER A 115 9.07 -1.59 -8.69
C SER A 115 9.34 -1.54 -10.19
N SER A 116 10.19 -0.64 -10.67
CA SER A 116 10.59 -0.60 -12.09
C SER A 116 11.51 -1.75 -12.46
N TRP A 117 12.40 -2.16 -11.55
CA TRP A 117 13.22 -3.35 -11.77
C TRP A 117 12.34 -4.60 -11.90
N LEU A 118 11.41 -4.83 -10.97
CA LEU A 118 10.46 -5.94 -11.03
C LEU A 118 9.63 -5.92 -12.32
N ALA A 119 9.15 -4.75 -12.75
CA ALA A 119 8.41 -4.61 -13.99
C ALA A 119 9.25 -4.88 -15.25
N GLY A 120 10.57 -4.73 -15.18
CA GLY A 120 11.49 -5.02 -16.27
C GLY A 120 12.07 -6.44 -16.26
N VAL A 121 11.74 -7.27 -15.27
CA VAL A 121 12.19 -8.67 -15.22
C VAL A 121 11.45 -9.47 -16.29
N ASP A 122 12.22 -10.14 -17.15
CA ASP A 122 11.70 -11.07 -18.15
C ASP A 122 11.31 -12.40 -17.49
N PRO A 123 10.02 -12.80 -17.49
CA PRO A 123 9.57 -14.02 -16.84
C PRO A 123 10.10 -15.30 -17.52
N GLN A 124 10.59 -15.23 -18.75
CA GLN A 124 11.17 -16.38 -19.45
C GLN A 124 12.61 -16.68 -18.99
N LYS A 125 13.26 -15.72 -18.32
CA LYS A 125 14.61 -15.87 -17.81
C LYS A 125 14.59 -16.28 -16.36
N ARG A 126 15.46 -17.23 -16.00
CA ARG A 126 15.67 -17.60 -14.60
C ARG A 126 16.41 -16.48 -13.87
N VAL A 127 15.65 -15.59 -13.24
CA VAL A 127 16.18 -14.51 -12.38
C VAL A 127 16.08 -14.93 -10.93
N LEU A 128 17.19 -14.87 -10.20
CA LEU A 128 17.20 -15.10 -8.76
C LEU A 128 16.88 -13.79 -8.04
N VAL A 129 15.78 -13.78 -7.28
CA VAL A 129 15.35 -12.64 -6.46
C VAL A 129 15.66 -12.95 -5.00
N PRO A 130 16.64 -12.28 -4.37
CA PRO A 130 16.86 -12.40 -2.93
C PRO A 130 15.65 -11.88 -2.17
N ALA A 131 14.99 -12.75 -1.40
CA ALA A 131 13.81 -12.42 -0.63
C ALA A 131 13.90 -13.01 0.79
N TRP A 132 13.20 -12.37 1.72
CA TRP A 132 13.03 -12.83 3.09
C TRP A 132 11.58 -12.61 3.51
N PHE A 133 11.07 -13.50 4.34
CA PHE A 133 9.70 -13.43 4.83
C PHE A 133 9.69 -12.79 6.22
N GLN A 134 8.76 -11.87 6.42
CA GLN A 134 8.48 -11.25 7.70
C GLN A 134 7.03 -11.48 8.05
N LYS A 135 6.74 -11.68 9.34
CA LYS A 135 5.36 -11.77 9.81
C LYS A 135 4.68 -10.41 9.58
N GLY A 136 3.64 -10.39 8.76
CA GLY A 136 2.85 -9.19 8.46
C GLY A 136 1.96 -8.75 9.63
N SER A 137 1.29 -7.60 9.50
CA SER A 137 0.36 -7.09 10.53
C SER A 137 -1.05 -7.68 10.43
N LEU A 138 -1.34 -8.41 9.34
CA LEU A 138 -2.64 -9.04 9.09
C LEU A 138 -2.57 -10.55 9.43
N PRO A 139 -3.04 -10.99 10.60
CA PRO A 139 -3.10 -12.41 10.92
C PRO A 139 -4.12 -13.13 10.04
N ALA A 140 -3.80 -14.35 9.61
CA ALA A 140 -4.74 -15.17 8.85
C ALA A 140 -5.98 -15.50 9.71
N PRO A 141 -7.20 -15.15 9.27
CA PRO A 141 -8.43 -15.44 10.01
C PRO A 141 -8.77 -16.94 9.89
N PRO A 142 -9.24 -17.60 10.97
CA PRO A 142 -9.73 -18.97 10.88
C PRO A 142 -11.01 -19.04 10.02
N PRO A 143 -11.32 -20.20 9.42
CA PRO A 143 -12.48 -20.36 8.52
C PRO A 143 -13.83 -20.04 9.16
N SER A 144 -13.94 -20.16 10.49
CA SER A 144 -15.16 -19.89 11.26
C SER A 144 -15.36 -18.42 11.64
N LEU A 145 -14.36 -17.56 11.43
CA LEU A 145 -14.45 -16.13 11.75
C LEU A 145 -15.00 -15.37 10.53
N PRO A 146 -16.10 -14.60 10.68
CA PRO A 146 -16.54 -13.69 9.62
C PRO A 146 -15.53 -12.55 9.45
N VAL A 147 -15.34 -12.10 8.21
CA VAL A 147 -14.28 -11.14 7.89
C VAL A 147 -14.81 -10.02 7.02
N ILE A 148 -14.46 -8.78 7.38
CA ILE A 148 -14.66 -7.59 6.55
C ILE A 148 -13.28 -7.10 6.11
N VAL A 149 -13.03 -7.09 4.81
CA VAL A 149 -11.76 -6.62 4.22
C VAL A 149 -11.97 -5.37 3.38
N VAL A 150 -11.09 -4.37 3.54
CA VAL A 150 -11.14 -3.09 2.82
C VAL A 150 -9.76 -2.82 2.22
N GLY A 151 -9.65 -2.87 0.90
CA GLY A 151 -8.36 -2.86 0.22
C GLY A 151 -8.38 -2.19 -1.16
N PRO A 152 -8.40 -0.85 -1.25
CA PRO A 152 -8.33 -0.16 -2.53
C PRO A 152 -6.94 -0.22 -3.18
N GLY A 153 -6.92 -0.30 -4.51
CA GLY A 153 -5.71 -0.41 -5.33
C GLY A 153 -4.88 -1.63 -4.94
N THR A 154 -3.56 -1.45 -4.81
CA THR A 154 -2.67 -2.54 -4.35
C THR A 154 -2.92 -2.95 -2.89
N GLY A 155 -3.80 -2.25 -2.16
CA GLY A 155 -4.36 -2.71 -0.89
C GLY A 155 -5.10 -4.05 -0.98
N CYS A 156 -5.54 -4.46 -2.17
CA CYS A 156 -6.19 -5.77 -2.37
C CYS A 156 -5.24 -6.96 -2.28
N ALA A 157 -3.92 -6.73 -2.29
CA ALA A 157 -2.89 -7.77 -2.35
C ALA A 157 -3.08 -8.87 -1.30
N PRO A 158 -3.07 -8.60 0.03
CA PRO A 158 -3.24 -9.65 1.04
C PRO A 158 -4.61 -10.32 0.96
N PHE A 159 -5.64 -9.60 0.53
CA PHE A 159 -7.00 -10.11 0.46
C PHE A 159 -7.21 -11.10 -0.68
N ARG A 160 -6.38 -11.07 -1.72
CA ARG A 160 -6.34 -12.14 -2.72
C ARG A 160 -5.96 -13.47 -2.07
N GLY A 161 -4.94 -13.46 -1.21
CA GLY A 161 -4.55 -14.63 -0.43
C GLY A 161 -5.64 -15.09 0.55
N PHE A 162 -6.33 -14.16 1.22
CA PHE A 162 -7.44 -14.50 2.12
C PHE A 162 -8.59 -15.18 1.38
N VAL A 163 -8.95 -14.68 0.19
CA VAL A 163 -10.01 -15.27 -0.65
C VAL A 163 -9.60 -16.64 -1.18
N GLU A 164 -8.36 -16.80 -1.66
CA GLU A 164 -7.81 -18.11 -2.07
C GLU A 164 -7.86 -19.13 -0.92
N GLU A 165 -7.41 -18.74 0.28
CA GLU A 165 -7.40 -19.58 1.47
C GLU A 165 -8.82 -19.97 1.89
N ARG A 166 -9.73 -18.99 1.98
CA ARG A 166 -11.13 -19.21 2.35
C ARG A 166 -11.84 -20.11 1.33
N ALA A 167 -11.53 -19.96 0.04
CA ALA A 167 -12.05 -20.80 -1.02
C ALA A 167 -11.59 -22.25 -0.88
N LEU A 168 -10.30 -22.49 -0.61
CA LEU A 168 -9.78 -23.84 -0.34
C LEU A 168 -10.44 -24.45 0.91
N GLN A 169 -10.52 -23.70 2.00
CA GLN A 169 -11.15 -24.14 3.24
C GLN A 169 -12.63 -24.51 3.04
N SER A 170 -13.35 -23.78 2.18
CA SER A 170 -14.76 -24.05 1.86
C SER A 170 -15.01 -25.39 1.16
N GLN A 171 -13.96 -26.01 0.60
CA GLN A 171 -14.05 -27.37 0.04
C GLN A 171 -14.04 -28.44 1.13
N SER A 172 -13.48 -28.14 2.31
CA SER A 172 -13.37 -29.06 3.44
C SER A 172 -14.50 -28.90 4.47
N GLY A 173 -15.32 -27.86 4.36
CA GLY A 173 -16.43 -27.62 5.27
C GLY A 173 -17.02 -26.21 5.15
N PRO A 174 -18.07 -25.90 5.93
CA PRO A 174 -18.66 -24.58 5.93
C PRO A 174 -17.67 -23.52 6.44
N THR A 175 -17.68 -22.35 5.82
CA THR A 175 -16.86 -21.21 6.22
C THR A 175 -17.73 -20.00 6.49
N ALA A 176 -17.32 -19.16 7.43
CA ALA A 176 -18.01 -17.92 7.75
C ALA A 176 -17.90 -16.89 6.60
N PRO A 177 -18.82 -15.89 6.56
CA PRO A 177 -18.86 -14.89 5.51
C PRO A 177 -17.57 -14.08 5.33
N LEU A 178 -17.29 -13.68 4.09
CA LEU A 178 -16.21 -12.76 3.73
C LEU A 178 -16.78 -11.61 2.88
N LEU A 179 -16.68 -10.39 3.41
CA LEU A 179 -17.18 -9.17 2.79
C LEU A 179 -16.00 -8.30 2.36
N PHE A 180 -15.91 -7.99 1.07
CA PHE A 180 -14.78 -7.24 0.49
C PHE A 180 -15.22 -5.93 -0.16
N PHE A 181 -14.62 -4.82 0.30
CA PHE A 181 -14.67 -3.51 -0.33
C PHE A 181 -13.37 -3.20 -1.09
N PHE A 182 -13.45 -3.14 -2.41
CA PHE A 182 -12.37 -2.77 -3.31
C PHE A 182 -12.60 -1.39 -3.89
N GLY A 183 -11.52 -0.69 -4.26
CA GLY A 183 -11.63 0.58 -4.97
C GLY A 183 -10.47 0.82 -5.91
N CYS A 184 -10.75 1.40 -7.06
CA CYS A 184 -9.74 1.81 -8.04
C CYS A 184 -10.18 3.11 -8.76
N ARG A 185 -9.43 3.54 -9.77
CA ARG A 185 -9.78 4.75 -10.52
C ARG A 185 -10.88 4.45 -11.51
N ASN A 186 -10.68 3.44 -12.35
CA ASN A 186 -11.54 3.14 -13.49
C ASN A 186 -11.70 1.62 -13.63
N GLU A 187 -12.94 1.18 -13.84
CA GLU A 187 -13.25 -0.25 -14.00
C GLU A 187 -12.45 -0.91 -15.12
N GLU A 188 -12.22 -0.18 -16.23
CA GLU A 188 -11.55 -0.74 -17.42
C GLU A 188 -10.01 -0.73 -17.33
N ASN A 189 -9.42 0.10 -16.47
CA ASN A 189 -7.97 0.37 -16.52
C ASN A 189 -7.17 -0.20 -15.33
N ASP A 190 -7.67 -0.05 -14.11
CA ASP A 190 -6.92 -0.40 -12.90
C ASP A 190 -7.71 -1.28 -11.92
N PHE A 191 -8.66 -2.04 -12.45
CA PHE A 191 -9.40 -3.07 -11.72
C PHE A 191 -8.56 -4.35 -11.54
N LEU A 192 -7.61 -4.28 -10.61
CA LEU A 192 -6.72 -5.38 -10.26
C LEU A 192 -7.51 -6.65 -9.92
N TYR A 193 -7.17 -7.77 -10.57
CA TYR A 193 -7.78 -9.09 -10.38
C TYR A 193 -9.30 -9.15 -10.61
N ARG A 194 -9.85 -8.30 -11.50
CA ARG A 194 -11.28 -8.26 -11.85
C ARG A 194 -11.92 -9.64 -11.96
N ASP A 195 -11.42 -10.50 -12.84
CA ASP A 195 -12.05 -11.79 -13.12
C ASP A 195 -12.01 -12.73 -11.90
N PHE A 196 -10.97 -12.64 -11.07
CA PHE A 196 -10.86 -13.41 -9.83
C PHE A 196 -11.94 -13.00 -8.82
N TRP A 197 -12.14 -11.70 -8.61
CA TRP A 197 -13.17 -11.22 -7.70
C TRP A 197 -14.57 -11.57 -8.20
N LEU A 198 -14.82 -11.36 -9.50
CA LEU A 198 -16.10 -11.67 -10.12
C LEU A 198 -16.41 -13.16 -10.02
N PHE A 199 -15.45 -14.03 -10.31
CA PHE A 199 -15.59 -15.48 -10.14
C PHE A 199 -15.98 -15.85 -8.70
N HIS A 200 -15.29 -15.30 -7.69
CA HIS A 200 -15.61 -15.59 -6.30
C HIS A 200 -16.89 -14.93 -5.78
N SER A 201 -17.45 -13.93 -6.49
CA SER A 201 -18.74 -13.32 -6.16
C SER A 201 -19.96 -14.03 -6.76
N GLN A 202 -19.75 -14.92 -7.74
CA GLN A 202 -20.82 -15.73 -8.33
C GLN A 202 -21.39 -16.73 -7.32
N LYS A 203 -22.55 -17.32 -7.66
CA LYS A 203 -23.23 -18.32 -6.83
C LYS A 203 -22.28 -19.41 -6.35
N GLY A 204 -22.25 -19.66 -5.04
CA GLY A 204 -21.37 -20.65 -4.41
C GLY A 204 -19.94 -20.16 -4.13
N GLY A 205 -19.52 -19.02 -4.68
CA GLY A 205 -18.24 -18.39 -4.38
C GLY A 205 -18.18 -17.78 -2.97
N VAL A 206 -16.98 -17.65 -2.42
CA VAL A 206 -16.76 -17.17 -1.04
C VAL A 206 -17.07 -15.69 -0.83
N LEU A 207 -17.17 -14.90 -1.90
CA LEU A 207 -17.61 -13.50 -1.89
C LEU A 207 -19.08 -13.36 -2.33
N SER A 208 -19.82 -14.47 -2.46
CA SER A 208 -21.22 -14.42 -2.88
C SER A 208 -22.14 -13.93 -1.77
N GLU A 209 -23.18 -13.20 -2.15
CA GLU A 209 -24.19 -12.73 -1.20
C GLU A 209 -24.97 -13.90 -0.57
N GLU A 210 -25.15 -15.01 -1.30
CA GLU A 210 -25.80 -16.22 -0.79
C GLU A 210 -25.08 -16.80 0.44
N LYS A 211 -23.74 -16.70 0.48
CA LYS A 211 -22.92 -17.13 1.61
C LYS A 211 -22.77 -16.05 2.70
N GLY A 212 -23.58 -14.98 2.65
CA GLY A 212 -23.51 -13.83 3.55
C GLY A 212 -22.31 -12.91 3.30
N GLY A 213 -21.48 -13.22 2.28
CA GLY A 213 -20.35 -12.41 1.87
C GLY A 213 -20.75 -11.26 0.96
N GLY A 214 -19.79 -10.77 0.19
CA GLY A 214 -20.06 -9.80 -0.86
C GLY A 214 -18.79 -9.18 -1.42
N PHE A 215 -18.88 -8.69 -2.65
CA PHE A 215 -17.80 -7.95 -3.30
C PHE A 215 -18.32 -6.61 -3.83
N PHE A 216 -17.82 -5.52 -3.26
CA PHE A 216 -18.28 -4.17 -3.55
C PHE A 216 -17.13 -3.32 -4.06
N ALA A 217 -17.18 -2.97 -5.35
CA ALA A 217 -16.17 -2.15 -6.01
C ALA A 217 -16.58 -0.66 -6.06
N ALA A 218 -15.62 0.22 -5.81
CA ALA A 218 -15.74 1.67 -5.93
C ALA A 218 -14.83 2.20 -7.05
N PHE A 219 -15.41 2.87 -8.04
CA PHE A 219 -14.67 3.47 -9.15
C PHE A 219 -14.66 4.99 -9.04
N SER A 220 -13.49 5.55 -8.70
CA SER A 220 -13.40 6.97 -8.32
C SER A 220 -13.38 7.96 -9.49
N ARG A 221 -13.22 7.49 -10.73
CA ARG A 221 -13.08 8.32 -11.94
C ARG A 221 -14.01 7.94 -13.10
N ASP A 222 -14.89 6.96 -12.93
CA ASP A 222 -15.85 6.58 -13.97
C ASP A 222 -17.06 7.52 -14.03
N ARG A 223 -17.25 8.36 -13.00
CA ARG A 223 -18.33 9.34 -12.91
C ARG A 223 -17.80 10.70 -12.45
N PRO A 224 -18.52 11.80 -12.74
CA PRO A 224 -18.16 13.13 -12.22
C PRO A 224 -18.06 13.17 -10.70
N GLN A 225 -18.95 12.43 -10.01
CA GLN A 225 -18.89 12.26 -8.57
C GLN A 225 -17.89 11.15 -8.21
N LYS A 226 -16.94 11.47 -7.32
CA LYS A 226 -15.93 10.51 -6.86
C LYS A 226 -16.54 9.49 -5.90
N ILE A 227 -16.50 8.22 -6.28
CA ILE A 227 -16.94 7.11 -5.43
C ILE A 227 -15.73 6.39 -4.85
N TYR A 228 -15.65 6.31 -3.51
CA TYR A 228 -14.59 5.62 -2.78
C TYR A 228 -15.16 4.47 -1.94
N VAL A 229 -14.28 3.63 -1.38
CA VAL A 229 -14.66 2.45 -0.60
C VAL A 229 -15.57 2.78 0.59
N GLN A 230 -15.31 3.90 1.28
CA GLN A 230 -16.14 4.36 2.39
C GLN A 230 -17.57 4.74 1.98
N HIS A 231 -17.82 5.07 0.71
CA HIS A 231 -19.18 5.30 0.21
C HIS A 231 -19.89 3.95 0.04
N LYS A 232 -19.22 2.94 -0.54
CA LYS A 232 -19.75 1.58 -0.65
C LYS A 232 -19.98 0.91 0.69
N MET A 233 -19.14 1.17 1.68
CA MET A 233 -19.36 0.72 3.05
C MET A 233 -20.66 1.28 3.62
N ARG A 234 -20.95 2.57 3.44
CA ARG A 234 -22.19 3.19 3.90
C ARG A 234 -23.43 2.66 3.19
N GLU A 235 -23.34 2.36 1.89
CA GLU A 235 -24.41 1.69 1.13
C GLU A 235 -24.72 0.29 1.72
N GLN A 236 -23.71 -0.39 2.25
CA GLN A 236 -23.82 -1.73 2.83
C GLN A 236 -23.78 -1.72 4.37
N SER A 237 -24.23 -0.62 5.00
CA SER A 237 -24.10 -0.41 6.45
C SER A 237 -24.73 -1.53 7.27
N VAL A 238 -25.92 -2.01 6.88
CA VAL A 238 -26.63 -3.10 7.55
C VAL A 238 -25.84 -4.41 7.49
N LYS A 239 -25.26 -4.76 6.33
CA LYS A 239 -24.43 -5.98 6.19
C LYS A 239 -23.18 -5.90 7.07
N ILE A 240 -22.51 -4.74 7.06
CA ILE A 240 -21.35 -4.50 7.92
C ILE A 240 -21.74 -4.63 9.40
N TRP A 241 -22.83 -3.99 9.82
CA TRP A 241 -23.29 -4.03 11.20
C TRP A 241 -23.61 -5.45 11.67
N ASN A 242 -24.31 -6.23 10.87
CA ASN A 242 -24.65 -7.63 11.21
C ASN A 242 -23.38 -8.48 11.39
N LEU A 243 -22.40 -8.38 10.48
CA LEU A 243 -21.13 -9.10 10.63
C LEU A 243 -20.35 -8.64 11.88
N LEU A 244 -20.36 -7.34 12.16
CA LEU A 244 -19.71 -6.76 13.34
C LEU A 244 -20.32 -7.29 14.65
N THR A 245 -21.65 -7.42 14.73
CA THR A 245 -22.34 -7.97 15.91
C THR A 245 -22.17 -9.49 16.04
N GLU A 246 -21.97 -10.19 14.92
CA GLU A 246 -21.53 -11.61 14.90
C GLU A 246 -20.05 -11.78 15.28
N GLY A 247 -19.33 -10.69 15.54
CA GLY A 247 -17.97 -10.70 16.05
C GLY A 247 -16.90 -10.81 14.95
N ALA A 248 -17.19 -10.35 13.73
CA ALA A 248 -16.27 -10.30 12.62
C ALA A 248 -14.94 -9.59 12.95
N ALA A 249 -13.88 -9.99 12.25
CA ALA A 249 -12.64 -9.22 12.21
C ALA A 249 -12.59 -8.31 10.99
N VAL A 250 -12.04 -7.12 11.18
CA VAL A 250 -11.86 -6.08 10.17
C VAL A 250 -10.40 -6.01 9.76
N TYR A 251 -10.13 -5.99 8.46
CA TYR A 251 -8.80 -5.82 7.90
C TYR A 251 -8.79 -4.70 6.88
N VAL A 252 -7.89 -3.74 7.04
CA VAL A 252 -7.73 -2.60 6.14
C VAL A 252 -6.31 -2.59 5.60
N ALA A 253 -6.16 -2.51 4.28
CA ALA A 253 -4.84 -2.46 3.64
C ALA A 253 -4.77 -1.44 2.52
N GLY A 254 -3.63 -0.73 2.40
CA GLY A 254 -3.39 0.21 1.29
C GLY A 254 -2.58 1.44 1.67
N SER A 255 -2.87 2.57 1.01
CA SER A 255 -2.12 3.82 1.20
C SER A 255 -2.36 4.43 2.59
N ALA A 256 -1.29 4.74 3.32
CA ALA A 256 -1.30 5.36 4.66
C ALA A 256 -1.69 6.86 4.67
N ASN A 257 -2.16 7.39 3.54
CA ASN A 257 -2.68 8.76 3.45
C ASN A 257 -4.07 8.84 4.12
N LYS A 258 -5.08 9.41 3.45
CA LYS A 258 -6.42 9.58 4.01
C LYS A 258 -7.25 8.29 4.11
N MET A 259 -6.83 7.20 3.46
CA MET A 259 -7.67 6.01 3.32
C MET A 259 -8.00 5.33 4.66
N PRO A 260 -7.04 5.02 5.55
CA PRO A 260 -7.35 4.34 6.81
C PRO A 260 -8.25 5.18 7.72
N SER A 261 -8.01 6.50 7.79
CA SER A 261 -8.86 7.40 8.57
C SER A 261 -10.28 7.49 8.03
N ASP A 262 -10.46 7.59 6.71
CA ASP A 262 -11.78 7.67 6.08
C ASP A 262 -12.59 6.37 6.26
N VAL A 263 -11.90 5.22 6.23
CA VAL A 263 -12.48 3.90 6.51
C VAL A 263 -12.88 3.76 7.98
N LEU A 264 -12.01 4.17 8.91
CA LEU A 264 -12.33 4.17 10.34
C LEU A 264 -13.56 5.03 10.65
N LEU A 265 -13.61 6.25 10.11
CA LEU A 265 -14.77 7.15 10.25
C LEU A 265 -16.05 6.52 9.70
N ALA A 266 -15.99 5.83 8.56
CA ALA A 266 -17.15 5.13 8.02
C ALA A 266 -17.65 4.00 8.93
N PHE A 267 -16.75 3.23 9.54
CA PHE A 267 -17.14 2.24 10.55
C PHE A 267 -17.78 2.91 11.78
N GLU A 268 -17.24 4.02 12.28
CA GLU A 268 -17.81 4.76 13.42
C GLU A 268 -19.24 5.22 13.13
N GLU A 269 -19.47 5.76 11.92
CA GLU A 269 -20.79 6.19 11.46
C GLU A 269 -21.76 5.02 11.32
N ILE A 270 -21.30 3.88 10.79
CA ILE A 270 -22.12 2.67 10.65
C ILE A 270 -22.52 2.11 12.02
N VAL A 271 -21.56 1.96 12.93
CA VAL A 271 -21.82 1.47 14.30
C VAL A 271 -22.77 2.41 15.04
N SER A 272 -22.59 3.73 14.91
CA SER A 272 -23.49 4.70 15.53
C SER A 272 -24.91 4.62 14.97
N LYS A 273 -25.04 4.59 13.63
CA LYS A 273 -26.33 4.57 12.94
C LYS A 273 -27.09 3.26 13.15
N GLU A 274 -26.48 2.13 12.83
CA GLU A 274 -27.16 0.83 12.83
C GLU A 274 -27.26 0.23 14.26
N GLY A 275 -26.33 0.59 15.15
CA GLY A 275 -26.38 0.21 16.56
C GLY A 275 -27.23 1.13 17.44
N GLY A 276 -27.69 2.27 16.91
CA GLY A 276 -28.50 3.24 17.67
C GLY A 276 -27.76 3.87 18.86
N VAL A 277 -26.42 3.97 18.78
CA VAL A 277 -25.57 4.50 19.85
C VAL A 277 -24.95 5.85 19.47
N PRO A 278 -24.66 6.74 20.45
CA PRO A 278 -23.92 7.97 20.19
C PRO A 278 -22.55 7.71 19.56
N LYS A 279 -22.04 8.66 18.78
CA LYS A 279 -20.76 8.54 18.07
C LYS A 279 -19.60 8.21 19.01
N GLU A 280 -19.58 8.78 20.20
CA GLU A 280 -18.54 8.53 21.21
C GLU A 280 -18.54 7.07 21.67
N ALA A 281 -19.71 6.42 21.72
CA ALA A 281 -19.82 5.01 22.04
C ALA A 281 -19.33 4.14 20.88
N ALA A 282 -19.62 4.52 19.63
CA ALA A 282 -19.11 3.84 18.44
C ALA A 282 -17.57 3.88 18.35
N VAL A 283 -16.96 5.05 18.63
CA VAL A 283 -15.50 5.21 18.71
C VAL A 283 -14.90 4.27 19.75
N ARG A 284 -15.48 4.23 20.96
CA ARG A 284 -15.01 3.32 22.04
C ARG A 284 -15.15 1.85 21.64
N TRP A 285 -16.22 1.49 20.95
CA TRP A 285 -16.48 0.13 20.49
C TRP A 285 -15.42 -0.34 19.48
N LEU A 286 -15.08 0.48 18.48
CA LEU A 286 -14.02 0.14 17.51
C LEU A 286 -12.64 0.07 18.15
N ARG A 287 -12.32 0.96 19.10
CA ARG A 287 -11.08 0.85 19.90
C ARG A 287 -11.02 -0.44 20.71
N ALA A 288 -12.16 -0.91 21.22
CA ALA A 288 -12.23 -2.19 21.91
C ALA A 288 -11.99 -3.37 20.95
N LEU A 289 -12.51 -3.32 19.71
CA LEU A 289 -12.19 -4.31 18.68
C LEU A 289 -10.70 -4.33 18.34
N GLU A 290 -10.07 -3.18 18.16
CA GLU A 290 -8.63 -3.06 17.90
C GLU A 290 -7.82 -3.69 19.05
N LYS A 291 -8.14 -3.35 20.30
CA LYS A 291 -7.50 -3.93 21.49
C LYS A 291 -7.73 -5.44 21.61
N ALA A 292 -8.88 -5.93 21.15
CA ALA A 292 -9.21 -7.36 21.10
C ALA A 292 -8.56 -8.10 19.92
N GLY A 293 -7.77 -7.42 19.08
CA GLY A 293 -7.15 -8.03 17.90
C GLY A 293 -8.17 -8.42 16.83
N LYS A 294 -9.25 -7.63 16.67
CA LYS A 294 -10.28 -7.80 15.64
C LYS A 294 -10.34 -6.65 14.65
N TYR A 295 -9.48 -5.65 14.78
CA TYR A 295 -9.33 -4.57 13.81
C TYR A 295 -7.86 -4.42 13.45
N HIS A 296 -7.50 -4.72 12.21
CA HIS A 296 -6.12 -4.76 11.73
C HIS A 296 -5.92 -3.78 10.58
N VAL A 297 -4.80 -3.06 10.62
CA VAL A 297 -4.42 -2.12 9.56
C VAL A 297 -3.02 -2.44 9.08
N GLU A 298 -2.85 -2.55 7.76
CA GLU A 298 -1.57 -2.62 7.07
C GLU A 298 -1.52 -1.48 6.05
N ALA A 299 -0.91 -0.36 6.42
CA ALA A 299 -0.85 0.82 5.56
C ALA A 299 0.59 1.27 5.27
N TRP A 300 0.85 1.72 4.05
CA TRP A 300 2.17 2.15 3.59
C TRP A 300 2.13 3.49 2.82
N SER A 301 3.23 4.23 2.87
CA SER A 301 3.42 5.52 2.19
C SER A 301 4.32 5.45 0.95
#